data_AF-A0A2W6ULR6-F1
#
_entry.id   AF-A0A2W6ULR6-F1
#
_cell.length_a   1.000
_cell.length_b   1.000
_cell.length_c   1.000
_cell.angle_alpha   90.00
_cell.angle_beta   90.00
_cell.angle_gamma   90.00
#
_symmetry.space_group_name_H-M   'P 1'
#
loop_
_entity.id
_entity.type
_entity.pdbx_description
1 polymer ?
#
loop_
_entity_poly.entity_id
_entity_poly.type
_entity_poly.pdbx_seq_one_letter_code
_entity_poly.pdbx_strand_id
1 'polypeptide(L)'
;MREISIAGRTVTVSLVATTHGEDGDIQRYLVEVSGSDAATHLSVLRMTSAVDARAMASAIETELLLDYPGSRDDGVLRDPSVRAWRDEHRTAIEAALGQLRDEIAGMPPEPVSDLERALLRAFEMDPDAPDPGDA
;
A
#
# COMPACT_ATOMS: atom_id res chain seq x y z
N MET A 1 -4.05 -14.14 3.51
CA MET A 1 -5.18 -13.19 3.52
C MET A 1 -5.19 -12.50 4.87
N ARG A 2 -5.55 -11.22 4.90
CA ARG A 2 -5.81 -10.44 6.13
C ARG A 2 -6.97 -9.48 5.86
N GLU A 3 -7.71 -9.15 6.91
CA GLU A 3 -8.90 -8.30 6.83
C GLU A 3 -8.87 -7.21 7.90
N ILE A 4 -9.57 -6.11 7.64
CA ILE A 4 -9.85 -5.06 8.61
C ILE A 4 -11.26 -4.48 8.38
N SER A 5 -12.01 -4.27 9.46
CA SER A 5 -13.34 -3.65 9.40
C SER A 5 -13.23 -2.15 9.66
N ILE A 6 -13.76 -1.35 8.75
CA ILE A 6 -13.77 0.12 8.82
C ILE A 6 -15.19 0.59 8.53
N ALA A 7 -15.80 1.32 9.47
CA ALA A 7 -17.14 1.92 9.29
C ALA A 7 -18.18 0.97 8.65
N GLY A 8 -18.25 -0.28 9.13
CA GLY A 8 -19.23 -1.28 8.68
C GLY A 8 -18.91 -2.00 7.36
N ARG A 9 -17.79 -1.67 6.69
CA ARG A 9 -17.26 -2.47 5.57
C ARG A 9 -15.99 -3.19 5.96
N THR A 10 -15.75 -4.33 5.36
CA THR A 10 -14.50 -5.09 5.48
C THR A 10 -13.63 -4.82 4.27
N VAL A 11 -12.38 -4.46 4.50
CA VAL A 11 -11.33 -4.43 3.48
C VAL A 11 -10.53 -5.72 3.62
N THR A 12 -10.47 -6.50 2.54
CA THR A 12 -9.77 -7.79 2.50
C THR A 12 -8.59 -7.68 1.56
N VAL A 13 -7.42 -8.13 2.02
CA VAL A 13 -6.21 -8.23 1.20
C VAL A 13 -5.76 -9.69 1.16
N SER A 14 -5.48 -10.17 -0.06
CA SER A 14 -5.02 -11.54 -0.30
C SER A 14 -3.79 -11.55 -1.19
N LEU A 15 -2.78 -12.34 -0.87
CA LEU A 15 -1.69 -12.60 -1.81
C LEU A 15 -2.22 -13.49 -2.94
N VAL A 16 -2.03 -13.05 -4.18
CA VAL A 16 -2.43 -13.76 -5.39
C VAL A 16 -1.25 -14.48 -6.02
N ALA A 17 -0.11 -13.81 -6.11
CA ALA A 17 1.09 -14.36 -6.74
C ALA A 17 2.35 -13.71 -6.18
N THR A 18 3.45 -14.46 -6.24
CA THR A 18 4.81 -13.96 -6.02
C THR A 18 5.57 -14.17 -7.31
N THR A 19 6.15 -13.10 -7.84
CA THR A 19 7.07 -13.17 -8.98
C THR A 19 8.48 -13.02 -8.45
N HIS A 20 9.28 -14.07 -8.57
CA HIS A 20 10.67 -14.05 -8.14
C HIS A 20 11.55 -13.41 -9.22
N GLY A 21 12.35 -12.44 -8.81
CA GLY A 21 13.34 -11.78 -9.66
C GLY A 21 14.72 -11.77 -9.00
N GLU A 22 15.77 -11.57 -9.80
CA GLU A 22 17.14 -11.42 -9.29
C GLU A 22 17.28 -10.22 -8.34
N ASP A 23 16.43 -9.21 -8.56
CA ASP A 23 16.39 -7.95 -7.82
C ASP A 23 15.42 -7.98 -6.62
N GLY A 24 14.70 -9.08 -6.42
CA GLY A 24 13.73 -9.25 -5.35
C GLY A 24 12.37 -9.77 -5.84
N ASP A 25 11.53 -10.10 -4.87
CA ASP A 25 10.20 -10.67 -5.13
C ASP A 25 9.15 -9.57 -5.26
N ILE A 26 8.38 -9.62 -6.35
CA ILE A 26 7.20 -8.79 -6.53
C ILE A 26 5.99 -9.58 -6.02
N GLN A 27 5.40 -9.09 -4.95
CA GLN A 27 4.17 -9.63 -4.36
C GLN A 27 2.98 -8.96 -5.02
N ARG A 28 2.07 -9.75 -5.60
CA ARG A 28 0.81 -9.28 -6.16
C ARG A 28 -0.32 -9.60 -5.21
N TYR A 29 -0.96 -8.57 -4.68
CA TYR A 29 -2.10 -8.66 -3.78
C TYR A 29 -3.41 -8.32 -4.50
N LEU A 30 -4.50 -8.97 -4.12
CA LEU A 30 -5.87 -8.61 -4.46
C LEU A 30 -6.45 -7.82 -3.27
N VAL A 31 -7.06 -6.67 -3.56
CA VAL A 31 -7.76 -5.84 -2.57
C VAL A 31 -9.24 -5.79 -2.92
N GLU A 32 -10.08 -6.08 -1.93
CA GLU A 32 -11.53 -6.15 -2.05
C GLU A 32 -12.19 -5.36 -0.91
N VAL A 33 -13.37 -4.81 -1.19
CA VAL A 33 -14.20 -4.12 -0.18
C VAL A 33 -15.57 -4.77 -0.15
N SER A 34 -16.01 -5.22 1.03
CA SER A 34 -17.32 -5.87 1.21
C SER A 34 -18.47 -5.01 0.67
N GLY A 35 -19.42 -5.64 -0.02
CA GLY A 35 -20.55 -4.95 -0.64
C GLY A 35 -20.24 -4.30 -1.99
N SER A 36 -19.06 -4.58 -2.56
CA SER A 36 -18.66 -4.21 -3.91
C SER A 36 -18.23 -5.43 -4.71
N ASP A 37 -18.44 -5.41 -6.03
CA ASP A 37 -17.80 -6.35 -6.96
C ASP A 37 -16.48 -5.80 -7.53
N ALA A 38 -16.11 -4.57 -7.13
CA ALA A 38 -14.85 -3.96 -7.49
C ALA A 38 -13.72 -4.52 -6.66
N ALA A 39 -12.65 -4.87 -7.38
CA ALA A 39 -11.42 -5.34 -6.81
C ALA A 39 -10.27 -4.80 -7.65
N THR A 40 -9.10 -4.74 -7.05
CA THR A 40 -7.88 -4.19 -7.65
C THR A 40 -6.69 -5.07 -7.30
N HIS A 41 -5.68 -5.06 -8.17
CA HIS A 41 -4.44 -5.77 -7.89
C HIS A 41 -3.33 -4.77 -7.61
N LEU A 42 -2.78 -4.86 -6.40
CA LEU A 42 -1.62 -4.07 -6.00
C LEU A 42 -0.37 -4.94 -6.13
N SER A 43 0.65 -4.45 -6.85
CA SER A 43 1.96 -5.09 -6.89
C SER A 43 2.95 -4.32 -6.03
N VAL A 44 3.61 -5.00 -5.09
CA VAL A 44 4.56 -4.40 -4.16
C VAL A 44 5.85 -5.21 -4.18
N LEU A 45 6.99 -4.53 -4.33
CA LEU A 45 8.30 -5.15 -4.16
C LEU A 45 8.52 -5.41 -2.66
N ARG A 46 8.61 -6.69 -2.26
CA ARG A 46 8.82 -7.09 -0.86
C ARG A 46 9.54 -8.42 -0.78
N MET A 47 10.48 -8.53 0.15
CA MET A 47 11.19 -9.78 0.44
C MET A 47 10.27 -10.85 1.04
N THR A 48 9.14 -10.47 1.63
CA THR A 48 8.21 -11.40 2.26
C THR A 48 6.88 -11.44 1.53
N SER A 49 6.34 -12.64 1.35
CA SER A 49 5.00 -12.86 0.82
C SER A 49 3.92 -12.76 1.91
N ALA A 50 4.25 -12.18 3.06
CA ALA A 50 3.33 -12.04 4.18
C ALA A 50 2.19 -11.07 3.82
N VAL A 51 0.97 -11.41 4.24
CA VAL A 51 -0.17 -10.49 4.20
C VAL A 51 -0.34 -9.91 5.61
N ASP A 52 0.55 -8.99 5.95
CA ASP A 52 0.71 -8.38 7.27
C ASP A 52 0.22 -6.92 7.29
N ALA A 53 0.52 -6.18 8.36
CA ALA A 53 0.08 -4.79 8.50
C ALA A 53 0.63 -3.89 7.40
N ARG A 54 1.81 -4.20 6.86
CA ARG A 54 2.44 -3.46 5.76
C ARG A 54 1.65 -3.64 4.46
N ALA A 55 1.26 -4.88 4.15
CA ALA A 55 0.40 -5.16 2.99
C ALA A 55 -0.96 -4.45 3.13
N MET A 56 -1.57 -4.50 4.32
CA MET A 56 -2.84 -3.82 4.58
C MET A 56 -2.72 -2.30 4.47
N ALA A 57 -1.68 -1.70 5.06
CA ALA A 57 -1.46 -0.26 5.01
C ALA A 57 -1.25 0.23 3.58
N SER A 58 -0.43 -0.49 2.80
CA SER A 58 -0.17 -0.16 1.39
C SER A 58 -1.45 -0.23 0.54
N ALA A 59 -2.29 -1.24 0.77
CA ALA A 59 -3.58 -1.39 0.11
C ALA A 59 -4.55 -0.24 0.43
N ILE A 60 -4.72 0.10 1.71
CA ILE A 60 -5.61 1.20 2.13
C ILE A 60 -5.11 2.54 1.60
N GLU A 61 -3.82 2.80 1.73
CA GLU A 61 -3.22 4.05 1.26
C GLU A 61 -3.40 4.19 -0.25
N THR A 62 -3.02 3.18 -1.03
CA THR A 62 -3.03 3.25 -2.50
C THR A 62 -4.43 3.19 -3.11
N GLU A 63 -5.30 2.34 -2.57
CA GLU A 63 -6.58 2.03 -3.22
C GLU A 63 -7.75 2.83 -2.65
N LEU A 64 -7.65 3.33 -1.41
CA LEU A 64 -8.76 4.08 -0.79
C LEU A 64 -8.43 5.56 -0.56
N LEU A 65 -7.18 5.90 -0.23
CA LEU A 65 -6.83 7.27 0.15
C LEU A 65 -6.15 8.05 -0.97
N LEU A 66 -5.27 7.41 -1.73
CA LEU A 66 -4.67 7.99 -2.92
C LEU A 66 -5.72 8.04 -4.02
N ASP A 67 -5.95 9.25 -4.51
CA ASP A 67 -6.97 9.55 -5.49
C ASP A 67 -6.37 9.52 -6.90
N TYR A 68 -5.51 8.52 -7.17
CA TYR A 68 -4.90 8.38 -8.48
C TYR A 68 -5.99 8.12 -9.53
N PRO A 69 -5.87 8.71 -10.74
CA PRO A 69 -6.81 8.47 -11.82
C PRO A 69 -7.05 6.97 -12.07
N GLY A 70 -5.97 6.16 -12.05
CA GLY A 70 -6.07 4.70 -12.20
C GLY A 70 -6.90 3.99 -11.13
N SER A 71 -6.90 4.47 -9.88
CA SER A 71 -7.71 3.89 -8.80
C SER A 71 -9.21 4.10 -9.03
N ARG A 72 -9.58 5.18 -9.74
CA ARG A 72 -10.98 5.49 -10.09
C ARG A 72 -11.47 4.74 -11.32
N ASP A 73 -10.57 4.41 -12.24
CA ASP A 73 -10.92 3.76 -13.51
C ASP A 73 -10.92 2.23 -13.38
N ASP A 74 -9.92 1.66 -12.70
CA ASP A 74 -9.74 0.19 -12.61
C ASP A 74 -9.64 -0.35 -11.17
N GLY A 75 -9.63 0.53 -10.16
CA GLY A 75 -9.48 0.16 -8.75
C GLY A 75 -10.80 -0.13 -8.03
N VAL A 76 -10.74 -0.33 -6.70
CA VAL A 76 -11.95 -0.46 -5.85
C VAL A 76 -12.82 0.81 -5.88
N LEU A 77 -12.19 1.97 -6.15
CA LEU A 77 -12.91 3.22 -6.31
C LEU A 77 -13.63 3.33 -7.67
N ARG A 78 -13.59 2.32 -8.56
CA ARG A 78 -14.50 2.28 -9.73
C ARG A 78 -15.96 2.18 -9.31
N ASP A 79 -16.23 1.55 -8.16
CA ASP A 79 -17.57 1.45 -7.59
C ASP A 79 -17.99 2.77 -6.91
N PRO A 80 -19.06 3.44 -7.37
CA PRO A 80 -19.56 4.66 -6.75
C PRO A 80 -19.97 4.49 -5.28
N SER A 81 -20.44 3.30 -4.88
CA SER A 81 -20.82 3.00 -3.50
C SER A 81 -19.60 3.01 -2.57
N VAL A 82 -18.46 2.49 -3.06
CA VAL A 82 -17.19 2.50 -2.33
C VAL A 82 -16.66 3.92 -2.24
N ARG A 83 -16.74 4.71 -3.32
CA ARG A 83 -16.33 6.13 -3.28
C ARG A 83 -17.12 6.94 -2.27
N ALA A 84 -18.44 6.83 -2.30
CA ALA A 84 -19.31 7.55 -1.37
C ALA A 84 -19.01 7.15 0.08
N TRP A 85 -18.88 5.85 0.36
CA TRP A 85 -18.49 5.34 1.68
C TRP A 85 -17.10 5.86 2.11
N ARG A 86 -16.12 5.85 1.21
CA ARG A 86 -14.76 6.35 1.45
C ARG A 86 -14.77 7.83 1.81
N ASP A 87 -15.51 8.63 1.04
CA ASP A 87 -15.60 10.08 1.23
C ASP A 87 -16.32 10.42 2.56
N GLU A 88 -17.39 9.71 2.89
CA GLU A 88 -18.13 9.88 4.16
C GLU A 88 -17.29 9.47 5.38
N HIS A 89 -16.52 8.39 5.27
CA HIS A 89 -15.78 7.79 6.39
C HIS A 89 -14.26 7.99 6.31
N ARG A 90 -13.80 9.01 5.59
CA ARG A 90 -12.37 9.24 5.34
C ARG A 90 -11.53 9.27 6.62
N THR A 91 -12.02 9.96 7.66
CA THR A 91 -11.35 10.01 8.97
C THR A 91 -11.22 8.63 9.62
N ALA A 92 -12.22 7.76 9.48
CA ALA A 92 -12.16 6.40 10.03
C ALA A 92 -11.14 5.53 9.27
N ILE A 93 -11.03 5.71 7.95
CA ILE A 93 -10.02 5.02 7.13
C ILE A 93 -8.61 5.50 7.51
N GLU A 94 -8.41 6.80 7.67
CA GLU A 94 -7.13 7.38 8.13
C GLU A 94 -6.76 6.90 9.55
N ALA A 95 -7.74 6.79 10.45
CA ALA A 95 -7.53 6.23 11.79
C ALA A 95 -7.12 4.75 11.75
N ALA A 96 -7.76 3.94 10.90
CA ALA A 96 -7.37 2.55 10.67
C ALA A 96 -5.95 2.44 10.10
N LEU A 97 -5.58 3.33 9.18
CA LEU A 97 -4.20 3.41 8.67
C LEU A 97 -3.20 3.79 9.78
N GLY A 98 -3.58 4.70 10.69
CA GLY A 98 -2.80 5.03 11.88
C GLY A 98 -2.52 3.81 12.76
N GLN A 99 -3.56 3.01 13.07
CA GLN A 99 -3.41 1.78 13.85
C GLN A 99 -2.50 0.75 13.17
N LEU A 100 -2.59 0.61 11.85
CA LEU A 100 -1.70 -0.26 11.08
C LEU A 100 -0.25 0.25 11.15
N ARG A 101 -0.01 1.56 11.11
CA ARG A 101 1.33 2.15 11.25
C ARG A 101 1.91 1.91 12.65
N ASP A 102 1.09 2.00 13.69
CA ASP A 102 1.52 1.66 15.06
C ASP A 102 1.89 0.18 15.18
N GLU A 103 1.11 -0.72 14.55
CA GLU A 103 1.45 -2.15 14.48
C GLU A 103 2.78 -2.37 13.73
N ILE A 104 2.97 -1.72 12.58
CA ILE A 104 4.20 -1.80 11.79
C ILE A 104 5.42 -1.34 12.60
N ALA A 105 5.29 -0.30 13.43
CA ALA A 105 6.37 0.18 14.28
C ALA A 105 6.82 -0.85 15.33
N GLY A 106 5.93 -1.78 15.73
CA GLY A 106 6.26 -2.90 16.61
C GLY A 106 6.84 -4.13 15.90
N MET A 107 6.83 -4.16 14.56
CA MET A 107 7.32 -5.29 13.79
C MET A 107 8.83 -5.19 13.54
N PRO A 108 9.55 -6.33 13.44
CA PRO A 108 10.94 -6.31 12.97
C PRO A 108 10.99 -5.68 11.57
N PRO A 109 12.01 -4.86 11.26
CA PRO A 109 12.12 -4.21 9.96
C PRO A 109 12.09 -5.25 8.84
N GLU A 110 11.43 -4.92 7.74
CA GLU A 110 11.44 -5.81 6.59
C GLU A 110 12.86 -5.86 6.00
N PRO A 111 13.37 -7.04 5.61
CA PRO A 111 14.65 -7.12 4.94
C PRO A 111 14.58 -6.28 3.66
N VAL A 112 15.55 -5.39 3.48
CA VAL A 112 15.64 -4.53 2.29
C VAL A 112 16.43 -5.27 1.22
N SER A 113 15.84 -5.42 0.04
CA SER A 113 16.49 -6.02 -1.13
C SER A 113 17.68 -5.20 -1.61
N ASP A 114 18.58 -5.81 -2.39
CA ASP A 114 19.70 -5.07 -2.99
C ASP A 114 19.23 -4.02 -4.00
N LEU A 115 18.15 -4.29 -4.73
CA LEU A 115 17.51 -3.30 -5.61
C LEU A 115 16.93 -2.13 -4.80
N GLU A 116 16.13 -2.38 -3.76
CA GLU A 116 15.61 -1.29 -2.91
C GLU A 116 16.75 -0.50 -2.28
N ARG A 117 17.82 -1.16 -1.84
CA ARG A 117 19.00 -0.50 -1.30
C ARG A 117 19.72 0.34 -2.36
N ALA A 118 19.76 -0.11 -3.61
CA ALA A 118 20.33 0.65 -4.72
C ALA A 118 19.45 1.86 -5.09
N LEU A 119 18.13 1.69 -5.13
CA LEU A 119 17.16 2.76 -5.36
C LEU A 119 17.23 3.80 -4.24
N LEU A 120 17.22 3.38 -2.97
CA LEU A 120 17.37 4.27 -1.82
C LEU A 120 18.66 5.09 -1.93
N ARG A 121 19.80 4.47 -2.25
CA ARG A 121 21.05 5.21 -2.49
C ARG A 121 21.00 6.17 -3.67
N ALA A 122 20.25 5.83 -4.72
CA ALA A 122 20.10 6.69 -5.90
C ALA A 122 19.19 7.90 -5.62
N PHE A 123 18.23 7.77 -4.70
CA PHE A 123 17.29 8.82 -4.33
C PHE A 123 17.68 9.60 -3.05
N GLU A 124 18.54 9.03 -2.21
CA GLU A 124 19.31 9.76 -1.19
C GLU A 124 20.33 10.64 -1.91
N MET A 125 19.86 11.79 -2.42
CA MET A 125 20.75 12.91 -2.68
C MET A 125 21.41 13.27 -1.35
N ASP A 126 22.73 13.11 -1.33
CA ASP A 126 23.64 13.50 -0.26
C ASP A 126 23.17 14.81 0.43
N PRO A 127 22.76 14.76 1.72
CA PRO A 127 22.37 15.97 2.45
C PRO A 127 23.54 16.94 2.66
N ASP A 128 24.78 16.54 2.32
CA ASP A 128 26.00 17.37 2.32
C ASP A 128 26.47 17.76 0.91
N ALA A 129 25.69 17.50 -0.16
CA ALA A 129 26.02 18.03 -1.49
C ALA A 129 25.90 19.57 -1.49
N PRO A 130 26.98 20.32 -1.78
CA PRO A 130 26.90 21.78 -1.83
C PRO A 130 25.90 22.22 -2.89
N ASP A 131 25.05 23.19 -2.52
CA ASP A 131 24.14 23.87 -3.43
C ASP A 131 24.91 24.41 -4.65
N PRO A 132 24.58 24.03 -5.89
CA PRO A 132 25.25 24.55 -7.09
C PRO A 132 24.93 26.04 -7.37
N GLY A 133 24.35 26.76 -6.41
CA GLY A 133 23.83 28.11 -6.51
C GLY A 133 24.74 29.27 -6.06
N ASP A 134 26.01 29.04 -5.71
CA ASP A 134 26.96 30.14 -5.47
C ASP A 134 28.23 29.99 -6.35
N ALA A 135 28.12 30.52 -7.58
CA ALA A 135 29.23 30.83 -8.47
C ALA A 135 29.44 32.35 -8.54
#